data_AF-A0A9D9MCY9-F1
#
_entry.id   AF-A0A9D9MCY9-F1
#
_cell.length_a   1.000
_cell.length_b   1.000
_cell.length_c   1.000
_cell.angle_alpha   90.00
_cell.angle_beta   90.00
_cell.angle_gamma   90.00
#
_symmetry.space_group_name_H-M   'P 1'
#
loop_
_entity.id
_entity.type
_entity.pdbx_description
1 polymer ?
#
loop_
_entity_poly.entity_id
_entity_poly.type
_entity_poly.pdbx_seq_one_letter_code
_entity_poly.pdbx_strand_id
1 'polypeptide(L)'
;LFMKDKGDMVKIIDTRLIANQVIYHLTGAAAQLCRSCHNVMEENALINELSGQFAEAEIREALAQLVEDNLLLKIGSEYLTLAVDRDAHRKSSPV
;
A
#
# COMPACT_ATOMS: atom_id res chain seq x y z
N LEU A 1 9.89 -5.09 -4.95
CA LEU A 1 8.41 -5.07 -4.99
C LEU A 1 7.97 -4.10 -6.07
N PHE A 2 7.21 -4.58 -7.06
CA PHE A 2 6.68 -3.75 -8.13
C PHE A 2 5.17 -3.62 -7.98
N MET A 3 4.69 -2.38 -7.84
CA MET A 3 3.29 -2.07 -7.79
C MET A 3 2.76 -1.76 -9.19
N LYS A 4 1.53 -2.20 -9.47
CA LYS A 4 0.76 -1.78 -10.64
C LYS A 4 -0.67 -1.50 -10.22
N ASP A 5 -1.08 -0.24 -10.36
CA ASP A 5 -2.46 0.16 -10.13
C ASP A 5 -3.36 -0.28 -11.29
N LYS A 6 -4.55 -0.77 -10.97
CA LYS A 6 -5.58 -1.27 -11.89
C LYS A 6 -6.95 -0.64 -11.63
N GLY A 7 -7.02 0.49 -10.94
CA GLY A 7 -8.28 1.17 -10.61
C GLY A 7 -8.86 0.62 -9.32
N ASP A 8 -9.66 -0.45 -9.39
CA ASP A 8 -10.29 -1.01 -8.18
C ASP A 8 -9.36 -1.96 -7.40
N MET A 9 -8.20 -2.26 -7.96
CA MET A 9 -7.23 -3.22 -7.44
C MET A 9 -5.81 -2.69 -7.57
N VAL A 10 -4.95 -3.05 -6.63
CA VAL A 10 -3.50 -2.90 -6.73
C VAL A 10 -2.86 -4.28 -6.85
N LYS A 11 -2.07 -4.49 -7.89
CA LYS A 11 -1.27 -5.71 -8.05
C LYS A 11 0.16 -5.44 -7.59
N ILE A 12 0.67 -6.25 -6.67
CA ILE A 12 2.07 -6.19 -6.25
C ILE A 12 2.78 -7.48 -6.65
N ILE A 13 3.95 -7.34 -7.28
CA ILE A 13 4.85 -8.44 -7.57
C ILE A 13 6.04 -8.34 -6.63
N ASP A 14 6.18 -9.31 -5.74
CA ASP A 14 7.36 -9.46 -4.90
C ASP A 14 8.42 -10.29 -5.60
N THR A 15 9.58 -9.67 -5.79
CA THR A 15 10.75 -10.29 -6.42
C THR A 15 11.87 -10.56 -5.42
N ARG A 16 11.63 -10.33 -4.12
CA ARG A 16 12.58 -10.65 -3.06
C ARG A 16 12.69 -12.17 -2.94
N LEU A 17 13.90 -12.68 -2.68
CA LEU A 17 14.15 -14.12 -2.50
C LEU A 17 13.44 -14.72 -1.28
N ILE A 18 13.08 -13.86 -0.32
CA ILE A 18 12.40 -14.21 0.94
C ILE A 18 10.88 -14.02 0.88
N ALA A 19 10.31 -13.80 -0.32
CA ALA A 19 8.88 -13.57 -0.47
C ALA A 19 8.10 -14.86 -0.17
N ASN A 20 7.18 -14.80 0.80
CA ASN A 20 6.24 -15.90 1.08
C ASN A 20 5.21 -16.05 -0.05
N GLN A 21 4.90 -14.95 -0.74
CA GLN A 21 3.97 -14.92 -1.87
C GLN A 21 4.50 -13.96 -2.95
N VAL A 22 4.51 -14.45 -4.19
CA VAL A 22 5.11 -13.72 -5.32
C VAL A 22 4.18 -12.64 -5.87
N ILE A 23 2.86 -12.87 -5.80
CA ILE A 23 1.86 -11.98 -6.40
C ILE A 23 0.73 -11.72 -5.40
N TYR A 24 0.50 -10.45 -5.10
CA TYR A 24 -0.61 -9.96 -4.30
C TYR A 24 -1.62 -9.23 -5.19
N HIS A 25 -2.91 -9.46 -4.93
CA HIS A 25 -4.01 -8.75 -5.54
C HIS A 25 -4.80 -8.08 -4.42
N LEU A 26 -4.53 -6.80 -4.19
CA LEU A 26 -5.14 -6.02 -3.11
C LEU A 26 -6.38 -5.30 -3.64
N THR A 27 -7.46 -5.33 -2.89
CA THR A 27 -8.71 -4.61 -3.16
C THR A 27 -9.17 -3.86 -1.91
N GLY A 28 -10.22 -3.05 -2.03
CA GLY A 28 -10.83 -2.36 -0.87
C GLY A 28 -9.83 -1.51 -0.09
N ALA A 29 -9.91 -1.57 1.25
CA ALA A 29 -9.06 -0.81 2.15
C ALA A 29 -7.56 -1.06 1.92
N ALA A 30 -7.15 -2.31 1.68
CA ALA A 30 -5.75 -2.65 1.45
C ALA A 30 -5.17 -1.98 0.19
N ALA A 31 -5.95 -1.93 -0.89
CA ALA A 31 -5.56 -1.23 -2.11
C ALA A 31 -5.38 0.27 -1.87
N GLN A 32 -6.31 0.89 -1.15
CA GLN A 32 -6.23 2.33 -0.85
C GLN A 32 -5.06 2.65 0.08
N LEU A 33 -4.85 1.85 1.12
CA LEU A 33 -3.72 2.01 2.04
C LEU A 33 -2.38 1.93 1.30
N CYS A 34 -2.21 0.97 0.39
CA CYS A 34 -0.99 0.90 -0.42
C CYS A 34 -0.76 2.13 -1.29
N ARG A 35 -1.83 2.80 -1.76
CA ARG A 35 -1.73 4.05 -2.52
C ARG A 35 -1.39 5.24 -1.62
N SER A 36 -2.11 5.42 -0.52
CA SER A 36 -1.91 6.55 0.38
C SER A 36 -0.51 6.49 1.02
N CYS A 37 -0.02 5.29 1.32
CA CYS A 37 1.32 5.08 1.87
C CYS A 37 2.45 5.14 0.81
N HIS A 38 2.23 5.70 -0.40
CA HIS A 38 3.33 5.96 -1.33
C HIS A 38 4.40 6.90 -0.74
N ASN A 39 3.94 7.78 0.16
CA ASN A 39 4.78 8.54 1.07
C ASN A 39 4.55 8.05 2.50
N VAL A 40 5.40 8.49 3.43
CA VAL A 40 5.21 8.23 4.85
C VAL A 40 3.89 8.88 5.31
N MET A 41 3.03 8.10 5.95
CA MET A 41 1.72 8.53 6.42
C MET A 41 1.49 8.08 7.87
N GLU A 42 0.93 8.97 8.68
CA GLU A 42 0.52 8.68 10.07
C GLU A 42 -0.77 7.85 10.12
N GLU A 43 -0.86 6.92 11.07
CA GLU A 43 -2.00 6.02 11.24
C GLU A 43 -3.34 6.76 11.33
N ASN A 44 -3.40 7.81 12.15
CA ASN A 44 -4.61 8.59 12.35
C ASN A 44 -5.00 9.37 11.08
N ALA A 45 -4.02 9.79 10.28
CA ALA A 45 -4.29 10.45 9.01
C ALA A 45 -4.93 9.46 8.01
N LEU A 46 -4.40 8.24 7.92
CA LEU A 46 -4.96 7.18 7.09
C LEU A 46 -6.38 6.79 7.50
N ILE A 47 -6.63 6.64 8.81
CA ILE A 47 -7.97 6.32 9.32
C ILE A 47 -8.95 7.44 8.97
N ASN A 48 -8.57 8.69 9.18
CA ASN A 48 -9.42 9.84 8.85
C ASN A 48 -9.71 9.90 7.34
N GLU A 49 -8.69 9.72 6.49
CA GLU A 49 -8.82 9.73 5.03
C GLU A 49 -9.79 8.64 4.52
N LEU A 50 -9.76 7.47 5.15
CA LEU A 50 -10.49 6.28 4.67
C LEU A 50 -11.82 6.03 5.40
N SER A 51 -12.08 6.70 6.53
CA SER A 51 -13.27 6.49 7.36
C SER A 51 -14.61 6.76 6.65
N GLY A 52 -14.61 7.54 5.57
CA GLY A 52 -15.80 7.76 4.75
C GLY A 52 -16.18 6.58 3.85
N GLN A 53 -15.29 5.60 3.69
CA GLN A 53 -15.46 4.47 2.77
C GLN A 53 -15.38 3.11 3.48
N PHE A 54 -14.60 3.02 4.56
CA PHE A 54 -14.32 1.79 5.28
C PHE A 54 -14.50 1.98 6.78
N ALA A 55 -14.84 0.90 7.48
CA ALA A 55 -14.87 0.92 8.94
C ALA A 55 -13.45 1.01 9.51
N GLU A 56 -13.26 1.70 10.65
CA GLU A 56 -11.94 1.83 11.28
C GLU A 56 -11.30 0.46 11.58
N ALA A 57 -12.10 -0.52 12.01
CA ALA A 57 -11.64 -1.88 12.24
C ALA A 57 -11.06 -2.52 10.97
N GLU A 58 -11.74 -2.36 9.83
CA GLU A 58 -11.29 -2.87 8.53
C GLU A 58 -9.97 -2.21 8.10
N ILE A 59 -9.83 -0.90 8.30
CA ILE A 59 -8.60 -0.15 7.99
C ILE A 59 -7.43 -0.69 8.84
N ARG A 60 -7.65 -0.88 10.14
CA ARG A 60 -6.63 -1.38 11.07
C ARG A 60 -6.23 -2.83 10.78
N GLU A 61 -7.19 -3.68 10.45
CA GLU A 61 -6.95 -5.06 10.03
C GLU A 61 -6.12 -5.10 8.73
N ALA A 62 -6.49 -4.28 7.74
CA ALA A 62 -5.74 -4.18 6.50
C ALA A 62 -4.30 -3.66 6.72
N LEU A 63 -4.10 -2.66 7.57
CA LEU A 63 -2.76 -2.19 7.96
C LEU A 63 -1.91 -3.31 8.58
N ALA A 64 -2.48 -4.05 9.53
CA ALA A 64 -1.79 -5.16 10.19
C ALA A 64 -1.39 -6.25 9.18
N GLN A 65 -2.31 -6.65 8.31
CA GLN A 65 -2.06 -7.66 7.29
C GLN A 65 -0.97 -7.22 6.31
N LEU A 66 -1.02 -5.97 5.82
CA LEU A 66 -0.03 -5.47 4.87
C LEU A 66 1.38 -5.35 5.47
N VAL A 67 1.49 -5.12 6.79
CA VAL A 67 2.77 -5.16 7.50
C VAL A 67 3.26 -6.60 7.65
N GLU A 68 2.39 -7.54 8.01
CA GLU A 68 2.72 -8.97 8.09
C GLU A 68 3.21 -9.52 6.74
N ASP A 69 2.55 -9.13 5.65
CA ASP A 69 2.93 -9.47 4.27
C ASP A 69 4.21 -8.76 3.79
N ASN A 70 4.82 -7.91 4.63
CA ASN A 70 5.99 -7.10 4.31
C ASN A 70 5.77 -6.24 3.05
N LEU A 71 4.54 -5.72 2.87
CA LEU A 71 4.16 -4.80 1.80
C LEU A 71 4.17 -3.35 2.27
N LEU A 72 3.86 -3.12 3.56
CA LEU A 72 4.09 -1.87 4.26
C LEU A 72 5.20 -2.04 5.30
N LEU A 73 5.95 -0.96 5.53
CA LEU A 73 6.86 -0.79 6.65
C LEU A 73 6.18 0.10 7.69
N LYS A 74 6.15 -0.35 8.95
CA LYS A 74 5.69 0.45 10.10
C LYS A 74 6.89 1.03 10.84
N ILE A 75 6.88 2.33 11.10
CA ILE A 75 7.91 3.06 11.87
C ILE A 75 7.18 3.89 12.93
N GLY A 76 7.15 3.41 14.18
CA GLY A 76 6.33 4.06 15.21
C GLY A 76 4.84 4.01 14.84
N SER A 77 4.22 5.18 14.69
CA SER A 77 2.83 5.36 14.23
C SER A 77 2.70 5.61 12.72
N GLU A 78 3.81 5.63 12.00
CA GLU A 78 3.84 5.90 10.57
C GLU A 78 3.94 4.63 9.72
N TYR A 79 3.44 4.71 8.50
CA TYR A 79 3.43 3.63 7.51
C TYR A 79 4.00 4.12 6.17
N LEU A 80 4.73 3.24 5.49
CA LEU A 80 5.30 3.47 4.16
C LEU A 80 5.16 2.22 3.30
N THR A 81 4.74 2.36 2.05
CA THR A 81 4.69 1.25 1.09
C THR A 81 6.09 0.88 0.61
N LEU A 82 6.38 -0.41 0.60
CA LEU A 82 7.63 -0.96 0.07
C LEU A 82 7.54 -1.25 -1.42
N ALA A 83 6.33 -1.19 -1.99
CA ALA A 83 6.10 -1.45 -3.40
C ALA A 83 6.28 -0.17 -4.23
N VAL A 84 7.24 -0.20 -5.15
CA VAL A 84 7.54 0.94 -6.02
C VAL A 84 6.57 0.94 -7.20
N ASP A 85 5.93 2.08 -7.47
CA ASP A 85 5.15 2.24 -8.69
C ASP A 85 6.10 2.37 -9.88
N ARG A 86 6.03 1.38 -10.78
CA ARG A 86 6.87 1.35 -11.97
C ARG A 86 6.60 2.53 -12.91
N ASP A 87 5.41 3.11 -12.87
CA ASP A 87 4.97 4.17 -13.79
C ASP A 87 5.11 5.60 -13.20
N ALA A 88 5.42 5.74 -11.90
CA ALA A 88 5.57 7.05 -11.24
C ALA A 88 6.72 7.89 -11.84
N HIS A 89 7.82 7.26 -12.26
CA HIS A 89 8.96 7.95 -12.89
C HIS A 89 8.70 8.43 -14.33
N ARG A 90 7.58 8.06 -14.95
CA ARG A 90 7.28 8.45 -16.34
C ARG A 90 6.63 9.83 -16.45
N LYS A 91 6.11 10.39 -15.35
CA LYS A 91 5.42 11.69 -15.32
C LYS A 91 6.35 12.89 -15.06
N SER A 92 7.63 12.67 -14.77
CA SER A 92 8.59 13.73 -14.42
C SER A 92 9.52 14.18 -15.55
N SER A 93 9.30 13.72 -16.79
CA SER A 93 10.03 14.24 -17.96
C SER A 93 9.11 15.14 -18.78
N PRO A 94 9.21 16.48 -18.66
CA PRO A 94 8.75 17.35 -19.71
C PRO A 94 9.73 17.17 -20.88
N VAL A 95 9.21 16.75 -22.03
CA VAL A 95 9.88 16.98 -23.32
C VAL A 95 9.65 18.44 -23.70
#